data_AF-A0A2E8CXQ1-F1
#
_entry.id   AF-A0A2E8CXQ1-F1
#
_cell.length_a   1.000
_cell.length_b   1.000
_cell.length_c   1.000
_cell.angle_alpha   90.00
_cell.angle_beta   90.00
_cell.angle_gamma   90.00
#
_symmetry.space_group_name_H-M   'P 1'
#
loop_
_entity.id
_entity.type
_entity.pdbx_description
1 polymer ?
#
loop_
_entity_poly.entity_id
_entity_poly.type
_entity_poly.pdbx_seq_one_letter_code
_entity_poly.pdbx_strand_id
1 'polypeptide(L)'
;MPRMLLLAVSICCVLGAVNQVEAAKRRGAVVVSPKCNSEVQREAEVVGKLQVQGQPVVVVRPEKGDGSWWIQPAPELGERGHFKAKARFGSSTSKKGDKFFVAILVLRTRQEFEFIKDREFIGELPAAIAQSEPVSVVLGESAKKDPDQPPSR
;
A
#
# COMPACT_ATOMS: atom_id res chain seq x y z
N MET A 1 26.85 -61.04 24.45
CA MET A 1 26.42 -59.62 24.53
C MET A 1 25.30 -59.40 23.52
N PRO A 2 24.05 -59.16 23.95
CA PRO A 2 22.92 -59.03 23.05
C PRO A 2 22.89 -57.64 22.41
N ARG A 3 22.76 -57.61 21.08
CA ARG A 3 22.54 -56.40 20.29
C ARG A 3 21.10 -55.93 20.50
N MET A 4 20.96 -54.75 21.09
CA MET A 4 19.71 -54.03 21.22
C MET A 4 19.95 -52.66 20.59
N LEU A 5 19.36 -52.37 19.43
CA LEU A 5 19.09 -50.99 19.02
C LEU A 5 17.95 -50.92 17.98
N LEU A 6 16.79 -50.56 18.52
CA LEU A 6 15.72 -49.73 18.01
C LEU A 6 15.51 -49.59 16.48
N LEU A 7 14.40 -50.18 16.02
CA LEU A 7 13.51 -49.58 15.02
C LEU A 7 12.61 -48.54 15.73
N ALA A 8 12.55 -47.30 15.23
CA ALA A 8 11.40 -46.41 15.49
C ALA A 8 11.25 -45.40 14.34
N VAL A 9 10.49 -45.83 13.34
CA VAL A 9 9.51 -45.11 12.51
C VAL A 9 9.70 -43.59 12.36
N SER A 10 10.19 -43.21 11.18
CA SER A 10 10.08 -41.86 10.64
C SER A 10 8.61 -41.55 10.33
N ILE A 11 7.99 -40.68 11.14
CA ILE A 11 6.68 -40.07 10.83
C ILE A 11 6.96 -38.83 9.98
N CYS A 12 7.04 -39.04 8.67
CA CYS A 12 6.75 -38.02 7.67
C CYS A 12 5.22 -37.90 7.56
N CYS A 13 4.65 -36.73 7.88
CA CYS A 13 3.38 -36.24 7.33
C CYS A 13 3.25 -34.75 7.73
N VAL A 14 3.72 -33.84 6.87
CA VAL A 14 2.89 -33.10 5.90
C VAL A 14 1.80 -32.29 6.60
N LEU A 15 2.18 -31.19 7.23
CA LEU A 15 1.26 -30.13 7.64
C LEU A 15 1.86 -28.80 7.20
N GLY A 16 1.21 -28.16 6.23
CA GLY A 16 1.53 -26.77 5.87
C GLY A 16 1.54 -26.42 4.38
N ALA A 17 0.85 -27.16 3.51
CA ALA A 17 0.69 -26.78 2.11
C ALA A 17 -0.79 -26.57 1.74
N VAL A 18 -1.55 -25.87 2.58
CA VAL A 18 -2.90 -25.39 2.26
C VAL A 18 -3.02 -23.97 2.78
N ASN A 19 -2.53 -22.98 2.01
CA ASN A 19 -2.99 -21.57 2.03
C ASN A 19 -2.15 -20.60 1.16
N GLN A 20 -1.19 -21.05 0.34
CA GLN A 20 -0.47 -20.12 -0.54
C GLN A 20 -1.23 -19.68 -1.80
N VAL A 21 -2.35 -20.33 -2.14
CA VAL A 21 -3.11 -20.00 -3.37
C VAL A 21 -4.07 -18.81 -3.16
N GLU A 22 -4.45 -18.49 -1.92
CA GLU A 22 -5.36 -17.35 -1.65
C GLU A 22 -4.65 -15.98 -1.66
N ALA A 23 -3.36 -15.93 -1.32
CA ALA A 23 -2.59 -14.69 -1.31
C ALA A 23 -2.29 -14.14 -2.71
N ALA A 24 -2.16 -15.01 -3.72
CA ALA A 24 -1.88 -14.61 -5.10
C ALA A 24 -3.11 -14.01 -5.83
N LYS A 25 -4.32 -14.17 -5.29
CA LYS A 25 -5.58 -13.91 -6.00
C LYS A 25 -6.14 -12.48 -5.86
N ARG A 26 -5.42 -11.54 -5.21
CA ARG A 26 -5.97 -10.20 -4.89
C ARG A 26 -5.11 -9.00 -5.28
N ARG A 27 -4.13 -9.15 -6.19
CA ARG A 27 -3.36 -8.00 -6.72
C ARG A 27 -4.22 -7.17 -7.67
N GLY A 28 -5.03 -6.27 -7.13
CA GLY A 28 -5.92 -5.40 -7.90
C GLY A 28 -5.17 -4.29 -8.64
N ALA A 29 -4.03 -3.86 -8.10
CA ALA A 29 -3.21 -2.80 -8.66
C ALA A 29 -1.73 -3.00 -8.28
N VAL A 30 -0.86 -2.25 -8.95
CA VAL A 30 0.57 -2.15 -8.66
C VAL A 30 0.94 -0.69 -8.49
N VAL A 31 1.68 -0.38 -7.41
CA VAL A 31 2.32 0.93 -7.24
C VAL A 31 3.55 0.96 -8.15
N VAL A 32 3.53 1.83 -9.16
CA VAL A 32 4.65 2.00 -10.11
C VAL A 32 5.69 2.96 -9.54
N SER A 33 5.23 4.04 -8.92
CA SER A 33 6.02 5.03 -8.20
C SER A 33 5.17 5.56 -7.03
N PRO A 34 5.72 5.83 -5.83
CA PRO A 34 7.12 5.69 -5.43
C PRO A 34 7.62 4.23 -5.36
N LYS A 35 8.94 4.02 -5.28
CA LYS A 35 9.55 2.70 -5.10
C LYS A 35 9.72 2.37 -3.62
N CYS A 36 9.90 1.10 -3.31
CA CYS A 36 10.15 0.68 -1.93
C CYS A 36 11.41 1.36 -1.38
N ASN A 37 11.29 1.96 -0.20
CA ASN A 37 12.29 2.74 0.51
C ASN A 37 12.80 4.00 -0.23
N SER A 38 12.10 4.48 -1.26
CA SER A 38 12.46 5.75 -1.89
C SER A 38 12.08 6.93 -1.00
N GLU A 39 12.84 8.01 -1.10
CA GLU A 39 12.49 9.27 -0.47
C GLU A 39 11.33 9.96 -1.20
N VAL A 40 10.39 10.50 -0.44
CA VAL A 40 9.25 11.28 -0.94
C VAL A 40 9.15 12.62 -0.23
N GLN A 41 8.65 13.64 -0.94
CA GLN A 41 8.27 14.89 -0.31
C GLN A 41 6.95 14.71 0.46
N ARG A 42 6.62 15.69 1.31
CA ARG A 42 5.36 15.71 2.07
C ARG A 42 4.13 15.62 1.17
N GLU A 43 4.18 16.22 -0.01
CA GLU A 43 3.20 16.00 -1.06
C GLU A 43 3.96 15.43 -2.26
N ALA A 44 3.59 14.23 -2.71
CA ALA A 44 4.24 13.57 -3.82
C ALA A 44 3.23 12.86 -4.72
N GLU A 45 3.61 12.65 -5.98
CA GLU A 45 2.80 11.91 -6.94
C GLU A 45 2.98 10.40 -6.76
N VAL A 46 1.85 9.71 -6.61
CA VAL A 46 1.76 8.24 -6.66
C VAL A 46 1.25 7.86 -8.04
N VAL A 47 2.06 7.07 -8.76
CA VAL A 47 1.71 6.50 -10.05
C VAL A 47 1.40 5.03 -9.85
N GLY A 48 0.21 4.61 -10.30
CA GLY A 48 -0.21 3.22 -10.20
C GLY A 48 -0.68 2.66 -11.54
N LYS A 49 -0.80 1.33 -11.58
CA LYS A 49 -1.41 0.60 -12.68
C LYS A 49 -2.40 -0.42 -12.15
N LEU A 50 -3.65 -0.32 -12.61
CA LEU A 50 -4.69 -1.28 -12.35
C LEU A 50 -4.40 -2.61 -13.06
N GLN A 51 -4.59 -3.72 -12.35
CA GLN A 51 -4.56 -5.09 -12.89
C GLN A 51 -5.97 -5.63 -13.13
N VAL A 52 -6.97 -5.00 -12.50
CA VAL A 52 -8.40 -5.32 -12.65
C VAL A 52 -9.17 -4.02 -12.90
N GLN A 53 -10.33 -4.12 -13.55
CA GLN A 53 -11.21 -2.96 -13.73
C GLN A 53 -11.77 -2.49 -12.37
N GLY A 54 -11.89 -1.17 -12.21
CA GLY A 54 -12.42 -0.53 -11.01
C GLY A 54 -11.89 0.89 -10.84
N GLN A 55 -12.29 1.54 -9.75
CA GLN A 55 -11.78 2.86 -9.37
C GLN A 55 -10.62 2.71 -8.38
N PRO A 56 -9.43 3.27 -8.69
CA PRO A 56 -8.33 3.30 -7.74
C PRO A 56 -8.61 4.29 -6.62
N VAL A 57 -8.24 3.92 -5.40
CA VAL A 57 -8.14 4.81 -4.24
C VAL A 57 -6.77 4.62 -3.63
N VAL A 58 -6.02 5.72 -3.51
CA VAL A 58 -4.72 5.71 -2.85
C VAL A 58 -4.92 5.94 -1.36
N VAL A 59 -4.25 5.11 -0.55
CA VAL A 59 -4.25 5.22 0.89
C VAL A 59 -2.82 5.25 1.42
N VAL A 60 -2.58 6.05 2.45
CA VAL A 60 -1.27 6.23 3.08
C VAL A 60 -1.39 6.03 4.57
N ARG A 61 -0.46 5.34 5.22
CA ARG A 61 -0.37 5.30 6.68
C ARG A 61 1.07 5.50 7.14
N PRO A 62 1.31 6.06 8.34
CA PRO A 62 2.63 6.02 8.95
C PRO A 62 2.99 4.58 9.34
N GLU A 63 4.29 4.25 9.32
CA GLU A 63 4.79 2.96 9.83
C GLU A 63 4.62 2.86 11.36
N LYS A 64 4.78 4.01 12.05
CA LYS A 64 4.60 4.14 13.50
C LYS A 64 3.44 5.10 13.78
N GLY A 65 2.44 4.67 14.54
CA GLY A 65 1.30 5.51 14.89
C GLY A 65 0.08 4.70 15.29
N ASP A 66 -1.10 5.30 15.14
CA ASP A 66 -2.41 4.69 15.38
C ASP A 66 -2.76 3.58 14.37
N GLY A 67 -1.99 3.45 13.29
CA GLY A 67 -2.15 2.43 12.26
C GLY A 67 -3.19 2.77 11.19
N SER A 68 -3.85 3.93 11.30
CA SER A 68 -4.92 4.35 10.39
C SER A 68 -4.39 4.66 8.99
N TRP A 69 -5.12 4.21 7.99
CA TRP A 69 -4.92 4.52 6.58
C TRP A 69 -5.71 5.75 6.18
N TRP A 70 -5.00 6.75 5.67
CA TRP A 70 -5.51 8.04 5.25
C TRP A 70 -5.87 7.98 3.77
N ILE A 71 -7.14 8.18 3.47
CA ILE A 71 -7.66 8.19 2.11
C ILE A 71 -7.19 9.48 1.42
N GLN A 72 -6.55 9.32 0.27
CA GLN A 72 -6.04 10.43 -0.52
C GLN A 72 -7.11 10.92 -1.51
N PRO A 73 -6.97 12.14 -2.05
CA PRO A 73 -7.83 12.63 -3.12
C PRO A 73 -7.94 11.65 -4.30
N ALA A 74 -9.07 11.71 -4.99
CA ALA A 74 -9.36 10.84 -6.12
C ALA A 74 -8.24 10.91 -7.19
N PRO A 75 -7.74 9.76 -7.68
CA PRO A 75 -6.72 9.75 -8.72
C PRO A 75 -7.25 10.24 -10.08
N GLU A 76 -6.36 10.85 -10.85
CA GLU A 76 -6.54 11.12 -12.27
C GLU A 76 -6.27 9.84 -13.06
N LEU A 77 -7.27 9.36 -13.80
CA LEU A 77 -7.15 8.17 -14.64
C LEU A 77 -6.45 8.50 -15.94
N GLY A 78 -5.45 7.69 -16.30
CA GLY A 78 -4.78 7.72 -17.59
C GLY A 78 -5.14 6.52 -18.46
N GLU A 79 -4.39 6.35 -19.54
CA GLU A 79 -4.61 5.27 -20.48
C GLU A 79 -4.16 3.90 -19.95
N ARG A 80 -4.80 2.84 -20.45
CA ARG A 80 -4.42 1.43 -20.20
C ARG A 80 -4.30 1.09 -18.70
N GLY A 81 -5.21 1.66 -17.89
CA GLY A 81 -5.29 1.42 -16.46
C GLY A 81 -4.20 2.10 -15.63
N HIS A 82 -3.40 3.00 -16.21
CA HIS A 82 -2.51 3.85 -15.43
C HIS A 82 -3.31 4.95 -14.74
N PHE A 83 -2.81 5.43 -13.61
CA PHE A 83 -3.38 6.59 -12.93
C PHE A 83 -2.30 7.33 -12.14
N LYS A 84 -2.62 8.58 -11.79
CA LYS A 84 -1.79 9.44 -10.94
C LYS A 84 -2.62 9.99 -9.80
N ALA A 85 -2.06 10.03 -8.60
CA ALA A 85 -2.71 10.62 -7.45
C ALA A 85 -1.71 11.49 -6.68
N LYS A 86 -2.18 12.62 -6.14
CA LYS A 86 -1.43 13.35 -5.13
C LYS A 86 -1.62 12.65 -3.80
N ALA A 87 -0.52 12.32 -3.14
CA ALA A 87 -0.54 11.73 -1.81
C ALA A 87 0.21 12.62 -0.82
N ARG A 88 -0.36 12.78 0.37
CA ARG A 88 0.25 13.47 1.50
C ARG A 88 0.88 12.48 2.46
N PHE A 89 2.17 12.66 2.73
CA PHE A 89 2.97 11.88 3.64
C PHE A 89 3.27 12.69 4.91
N GLY A 90 2.73 12.22 6.03
CA GLY A 90 2.90 12.84 7.34
C GLY A 90 2.02 14.07 7.61
N SER A 91 2.19 14.62 8.81
CA SER A 91 1.52 15.81 9.32
C SER A 91 2.54 16.87 9.75
N SER A 92 2.11 17.97 10.38
CA SER A 92 3.02 18.98 10.95
C SER A 92 4.04 18.41 11.95
N THR A 93 3.76 17.26 12.57
CA THR A 93 4.66 16.62 13.54
C THR A 93 5.59 15.58 12.92
N SER A 94 5.36 15.19 11.66
CA SER A 94 6.22 14.22 10.96
C SER A 94 7.56 14.84 10.58
N LYS A 95 8.63 14.06 10.77
CA LYS A 95 10.02 14.47 10.59
C LYS A 95 10.65 13.75 9.41
N LYS A 96 11.73 14.31 8.88
CA LYS A 96 12.60 13.62 7.91
C LYS A 96 12.99 12.25 8.48
N GLY A 97 12.92 11.22 7.63
CA GLY A 97 13.21 9.84 8.01
C GLY A 97 12.01 9.04 8.51
N ASP A 98 10.86 9.69 8.76
CA ASP A 98 9.63 8.98 9.08
C ASP A 98 9.21 8.09 7.91
N LYS A 99 8.81 6.87 8.21
CA LYS A 99 8.39 5.88 7.22
C LYS A 99 6.88 5.85 7.08
N PHE A 100 6.44 5.63 5.85
CA PHE A 100 5.03 5.51 5.50
C PHE A 100 4.83 4.31 4.60
N PHE A 101 3.63 3.74 4.64
CA PHE A 101 3.15 2.77 3.67
C PHE A 101 2.14 3.42 2.76
N VAL A 102 2.26 3.17 1.45
CA VAL A 102 1.26 3.52 0.45
C VAL A 102 0.68 2.24 -0.15
N ALA A 103 -0.64 2.20 -0.30
CA ALA A 103 -1.33 1.11 -0.98
C ALA A 103 -2.44 1.66 -1.89
N ILE A 104 -2.91 0.82 -2.80
CA ILE A 104 -3.99 1.14 -3.74
C ILE A 104 -5.12 0.16 -3.49
N LEU A 105 -6.32 0.65 -3.19
CA LEU A 105 -7.56 -0.11 -3.23
C LEU A 105 -8.19 0.03 -4.62
N VAL A 106 -8.86 -1.02 -5.10
CA VAL A 106 -9.59 -1.03 -6.37
C VAL A 106 -11.05 -1.35 -6.11
N LEU A 107 -11.89 -0.33 -6.18
CA LEU A 107 -13.32 -0.40 -5.91
C LEU A 107 -14.05 -0.84 -7.19
N ARG A 108 -14.80 -1.94 -7.12
CA ARG A 108 -15.46 -2.60 -8.26
C ARG A 108 -16.97 -2.59 -8.14
N THR A 109 -17.49 -2.51 -6.91
CA THR A 109 -18.92 -2.57 -6.62
C THR A 109 -19.36 -1.31 -5.90
N ARG A 110 -20.63 -0.92 -6.10
CA ARG A 110 -21.22 0.24 -5.41
C ARG A 110 -21.04 0.17 -3.89
N GLN A 111 -21.15 -1.00 -3.28
CA GLN A 111 -20.96 -1.17 -1.83
C GLN A 111 -19.55 -0.77 -1.37
N GLU A 112 -18.52 -1.12 -2.15
CA GLU A 112 -17.13 -0.73 -1.85
C GLU A 112 -16.93 0.78 -2.01
N PHE A 113 -17.58 1.41 -2.99
CA PHE A 113 -17.58 2.88 -3.12
C PHE A 113 -18.26 3.56 -1.94
N GLU A 114 -19.46 3.11 -1.57
CA GLU A 114 -20.21 3.66 -0.43
C GLU A 114 -19.44 3.49 0.88
N PHE A 115 -18.66 2.42 1.03
CA PHE A 115 -17.80 2.21 2.18
C PHE A 115 -16.70 3.27 2.30
N ILE A 116 -16.15 3.76 1.18
CA ILE A 116 -14.97 4.64 1.14
C ILE A 116 -15.32 6.13 0.96
N LYS A 117 -16.34 6.47 0.16
CA LYS A 117 -16.54 7.82 -0.41
C LYS A 117 -16.60 8.98 0.58
N ASP A 118 -17.09 8.73 1.80
CA ASP A 118 -17.28 9.77 2.83
C ASP A 118 -16.30 9.60 4.00
N ARG A 119 -15.25 8.78 3.83
CA ARG A 119 -14.24 8.53 4.86
C ARG A 119 -12.94 9.24 4.51
N GLU A 120 -12.35 9.86 5.52
CA GLU A 120 -10.97 10.36 5.46
C GLU A 120 -9.97 9.28 5.92
N PHE A 121 -10.43 8.34 6.76
CA PHE A 121 -9.59 7.34 7.43
C PHE A 121 -10.26 5.96 7.47
N ILE A 122 -9.46 4.90 7.37
CA ILE A 122 -9.86 3.52 7.68
C ILE A 122 -8.81 2.88 8.59
N GLY A 123 -9.26 2.13 9.60
CA GLY A 123 -8.32 1.49 10.55
C GLY A 123 -7.47 0.41 9.89
N GLU A 124 -8.11 -0.47 9.11
CA GLU A 124 -7.44 -1.57 8.41
C GLU A 124 -7.88 -1.62 6.95
N LEU A 125 -7.03 -2.18 6.10
CA LEU A 125 -7.38 -2.39 4.70
C LEU A 125 -8.43 -3.51 4.60
N PRO A 126 -9.60 -3.26 3.98
CA PRO A 126 -10.66 -4.26 3.89
C PRO A 126 -10.21 -5.46 3.05
N ALA A 127 -10.12 -6.63 3.68
CA ALA A 127 -9.66 -7.84 2.99
C ALA A 127 -10.47 -8.17 1.73
N ALA A 128 -11.78 -7.86 1.72
CA ALA A 128 -12.68 -8.14 0.59
C ALA A 128 -12.39 -7.30 -0.66
N ILE A 129 -11.73 -6.14 -0.50
CA ILE A 129 -11.44 -5.21 -1.60
C ILE A 129 -10.12 -5.62 -2.26
N ALA A 130 -10.08 -5.60 -3.60
CA ALA A 130 -8.86 -5.87 -4.34
C ALA A 130 -7.84 -4.75 -4.09
N GLN A 131 -6.58 -5.09 -3.83
CA GLN A 131 -5.59 -4.10 -3.41
C GLN A 131 -4.19 -4.36 -3.97
N SER A 132 -3.30 -3.38 -3.91
CA SER A 132 -1.88 -3.57 -4.16
C SER A 132 -1.18 -4.11 -2.91
N GLU A 133 0.05 -4.58 -3.09
CA GLU A 133 0.98 -4.71 -1.97
C GLU A 133 1.33 -3.31 -1.44
N PRO A 134 1.38 -3.10 -0.11
CA PRO A 134 1.88 -1.85 0.45
C PRO A 134 3.34 -1.61 0.11
N VAL A 135 3.67 -0.40 -0.32
CA VAL A 135 5.04 0.05 -0.57
C VAL A 135 5.49 0.96 0.57
N SER A 136 6.65 0.66 1.17
CA SER A 136 7.26 1.53 2.18
C SER A 136 8.01 2.68 1.51
N VAL A 137 7.89 3.88 2.04
CA VAL A 137 8.62 5.08 1.60
C VAL A 137 9.13 5.86 2.81
N VAL A 138 10.12 6.72 2.58
CA VAL A 138 10.75 7.55 3.61
C VAL A 138 10.45 9.01 3.34
N LEU A 139 10.00 9.77 4.33
CA LEU A 139 9.82 11.20 4.20
C LEU A 139 11.20 11.88 4.08
N GLY A 140 11.48 12.44 2.92
CA GLY A 140 12.70 13.19 2.63
C GLY A 140 12.68 14.60 3.20
N GLU A 141 13.68 15.40 2.85
CA GLU A 141 13.64 16.84 3.13
C GLU A 141 12.55 17.49 2.29
N SER A 142 11.67 18.26 2.93
CA SER A 142 10.83 19.21 2.21
C SER A 142 11.77 20.10 1.40
N ALA A 143 11.69 20.05 0.08
CA ALA A 143 12.38 21.03 -0.75
C ALA A 143 12.01 22.41 -0.21
N LYS A 144 13.01 23.17 0.28
CA LYS A 144 12.79 24.57 0.62
C LYS A 144 12.23 25.19 -0.64
N LYS A 145 10.98 25.66 -0.58
CA LYS A 145 10.40 26.48 -1.64
C LYS A 145 11.36 27.66 -1.80
N ASP A 146 12.06 27.72 -2.92
CA ASP A 146 13.02 28.79 -3.19
C ASP A 146 12.26 30.12 -3.08
N PRO A 147 12.55 30.99 -2.10
CA PRO A 147 11.79 32.21 -1.91
C PRO A 147 11.88 33.15 -3.12
N ASP A 148 12.87 32.95 -4.00
CA ASP A 148 13.10 33.77 -5.19
C ASP A 148 12.38 33.27 -6.45
N GLN A 149 11.60 32.17 -6.40
CA GLN A 149 10.84 31.73 -7.57
C GLN A 149 9.55 32.54 -7.70
N PRO A 150 9.41 33.42 -8.71
CA PRO A 150 8.22 34.24 -8.88
C PRO A 150 6.99 33.35 -9.11
N PRO A 151 5.79 33.76 -8.68
CA PRO A 151 4.57 32.99 -8.93
C PRO A 151 4.39 32.78 -10.43
N SER A 152 4.33 31.51 -10.85
CA SER A 152 3.94 31.16 -12.22
C SER A 152 2.55 31.73 -12.48
N ARG A 153 2.47 32.70 -13.39
CA ARG A 153 1.22 33.29 -13.88
C ARG A 153 0.45 32.28 -14.72
#